data_AF-A0A8J7J186-F1
#
_entry.id   AF-A0A8J7J186-F1
#
_cell.length_a   1.000
_cell.length_b   1.000
_cell.length_c   1.000
_cell.angle_alpha   90.00
_cell.angle_beta   90.00
_cell.angle_gamma   90.00
#
_symmetry.space_group_name_H-M   'P 1'
#
loop_
_entity.id
_entity.type
_entity.pdbx_description
1 polymer ?
#
loop_
_entity_poly.entity_id
_entity_poly.type
_entity_poly.pdbx_seq_one_letter_code
_entity_poly.pdbx_strand_id
1 'polypeptide(L)'
;MHSPRYTDQICSLIAADDVLSASPRIVMPASLQVLSAFALRQDLEAALSNASLAGVEPLGLIIWAFSAGCVGAATLATHWQRYRGPVLALFMVDGWGVPRDPDVIVHRLSHDRFTHDTSGWLGCGDEDFYAEPAVPHLDLWRHPQSVTGHIATTKRPEEQITAADFLCQRSRAYLGLAKS
;
A
#
# COMPACT_ATOMS: atom_id res chain seq x y z
N MET A 1 16.79 -3.24 8.70
CA MET A 1 16.06 -2.01 8.28
C MET A 1 16.61 -1.59 6.93
N HIS A 2 15.74 -1.36 5.95
CA HIS A 2 16.16 -1.07 4.57
C HIS A 2 16.52 0.41 4.39
N SER A 3 17.33 0.71 3.37
CA SER A 3 17.64 2.08 2.99
C SER A 3 16.38 2.79 2.48
N PRO A 4 16.08 4.03 2.91
CA PRO A 4 14.97 4.81 2.36
C PRO A 4 15.03 4.99 0.84
N ARG A 5 16.25 4.97 0.26
CA ARG A 5 16.47 5.04 -1.20
C ARG A 5 15.81 3.90 -1.98
N TYR A 6 15.44 2.80 -1.32
CA TYR A 6 14.71 1.72 -1.98
C TYR A 6 13.29 2.12 -2.38
N THR A 7 12.79 3.25 -1.87
CA THR A 7 11.49 3.80 -2.24
C THR A 7 11.59 4.84 -3.36
N ASP A 8 12.80 5.21 -3.83
CA ASP A 8 12.97 6.21 -4.89
C ASP A 8 12.25 5.81 -6.20
N GLN A 9 12.24 4.51 -6.51
CA GLN A 9 11.55 3.96 -7.67
C GLN A 9 10.02 4.01 -7.51
N ILE A 10 9.51 3.81 -6.29
CA ILE A 10 8.09 3.98 -5.98
C ILE A 10 7.67 5.44 -6.11
N CYS A 11 8.48 6.39 -5.61
CA CYS A 11 8.22 7.81 -5.81
C CYS A 11 8.22 8.18 -7.30
N SER A 12 9.15 7.61 -8.07
CA SER A 12 9.23 7.82 -9.51
C SER A 12 8.01 7.24 -10.24
N LEU A 13 7.54 6.06 -9.83
CA LEU A 13 6.33 5.42 -10.34
C LEU A 13 5.09 6.29 -10.10
N ILE A 14 4.92 6.81 -8.88
CA ILE A 14 3.80 7.71 -8.56
C ILE A 14 3.89 9.01 -9.37
N ALA A 15 5.08 9.58 -9.50
CA ALA A 15 5.29 10.81 -10.26
C ALA A 15 5.02 10.65 -11.77
N ALA A 16 5.20 9.43 -12.31
CA ALA A 16 4.95 9.12 -13.72
C ALA A 16 3.49 8.75 -14.04
N ASP A 17 2.65 8.48 -13.03
CA ASP A 17 1.23 8.18 -13.22
C ASP A 17 0.39 9.47 -13.21
N ASP A 18 -0.35 9.75 -14.30
CA ASP A 18 -1.11 11.00 -14.46
C ASP A 18 -2.16 11.25 -13.37
N VAL A 19 -2.72 10.19 -12.78
CA VAL A 19 -3.78 10.31 -11.76
C VAL A 19 -3.17 10.39 -10.38
N LEU A 20 -2.16 9.56 -10.08
CA LEU A 20 -1.51 9.56 -8.78
C LEU A 20 -0.63 10.81 -8.59
N SER A 21 0.06 11.28 -9.63
CA SER A 21 0.84 12.52 -9.59
C SER A 21 -0.03 13.77 -9.38
N ALA A 22 -1.28 13.73 -9.86
CA ALA A 22 -2.29 14.76 -9.62
C ALA A 22 -2.93 14.65 -8.22
N SER A 23 -2.59 13.63 -7.42
CA SER A 23 -3.08 13.53 -6.05
C SER A 23 -2.52 14.67 -5.22
N PRO A 24 -3.35 15.29 -4.36
CA PRO A 24 -2.98 16.56 -3.76
C PRO A 24 -1.76 16.43 -2.84
N ARG A 25 -1.50 15.24 -2.26
CA ARG A 25 -0.45 15.02 -1.25
C ARG A 25 0.09 13.60 -1.22
N ILE A 26 1.41 13.46 -1.30
CA ILE A 26 2.17 12.25 -1.00
C ILE A 26 2.93 12.49 0.30
N VAL A 27 2.77 11.59 1.28
CA VAL A 27 3.47 11.69 2.58
C VAL A 27 4.42 10.51 2.71
N MET A 28 5.70 10.81 2.83
CA MET A 28 6.73 9.85 3.17
C MET A 28 7.06 10.02 4.67
N PRO A 29 7.02 8.96 5.48
CA PRO A 29 7.37 9.09 6.89
C PRO A 29 8.81 9.55 7.03
N ALA A 30 9.03 10.59 7.84
CA ALA A 30 10.34 11.18 8.05
C ALA A 30 11.20 10.33 8.99
N SER A 31 10.54 9.53 9.83
CA SER A 31 11.21 8.64 10.78
C SER A 31 11.45 7.24 10.21
N LEU A 32 12.61 6.67 10.55
CA LEU A 32 12.88 5.24 10.32
C LEU A 32 12.03 4.32 11.24
N GLN A 33 11.15 4.89 12.06
CA GLN A 33 10.28 4.16 12.99
C GLN A 33 9.02 3.65 12.29
N VAL A 34 9.17 3.07 11.10
CA VAL A 34 8.07 2.53 10.28
C VAL A 34 7.29 1.39 10.95
N LEU A 35 7.82 0.84 12.05
CA LEU A 35 7.13 -0.14 12.90
C LEU A 35 6.16 0.52 13.90
N SER A 36 6.36 1.80 14.20
CA SER A 36 5.57 2.55 15.18
C SER A 36 4.41 3.24 14.48
N ALA A 37 3.20 2.69 14.63
CA ALA A 37 1.98 3.32 14.15
C ALA A 37 1.77 4.72 14.72
N PHE A 38 2.23 4.96 15.95
CA PHE A 38 2.19 6.27 16.58
C PHE A 38 3.10 7.26 15.84
N ALA A 39 4.34 6.87 15.52
CA ALA A 39 5.28 7.74 14.79
C ALA A 39 4.76 8.02 13.37
N LEU A 40 4.25 7.00 12.67
CA LEU A 40 3.64 7.18 11.34
C LEU A 40 2.44 8.14 11.40
N ARG A 41 1.60 8.03 12.44
CA ARG A 41 0.48 8.94 12.65
C ARG A 41 0.93 10.37 12.89
N GLN A 42 1.96 10.58 13.71
CA GLN A 42 2.51 11.92 13.96
C GLN A 42 3.07 12.53 12.68
N ASP A 43 3.83 11.78 11.90
CA ASP A 43 4.38 12.23 10.61
C ASP A 43 3.25 12.64 9.64
N LEU A 44 2.18 11.83 9.57
CA LEU A 44 1.00 12.13 8.75
C LEU A 44 0.24 13.36 9.24
N GLU A 45 -0.09 13.44 10.53
CA GLU A 45 -0.81 14.57 11.13
C GLU A 45 -0.01 15.88 10.99
N ALA A 46 1.32 15.84 11.10
CA ALA A 46 2.19 16.98 10.87
C ALA A 46 2.18 17.41 9.39
N ALA A 47 2.28 16.47 8.45
CA ALA A 47 2.19 16.76 7.03
C ALA A 47 0.82 17.38 6.67
N LEU A 48 -0.26 16.87 7.24
CA LEU A 48 -1.62 17.37 7.05
C LEU A 48 -1.85 18.76 7.67
N SER A 49 -1.35 19.01 8.87
CA SER A 49 -1.48 20.30 9.56
C SER A 49 -0.75 21.44 8.83
N ASN A 50 0.27 21.10 8.05
CA ASN A 50 0.95 22.04 7.15
C ASN A 50 0.15 22.33 5.86
N ALA A 51 -1.01 21.69 5.62
CA ALA A 51 -2.03 22.24 4.71
C ALA A 51 -3.04 23.06 5.50
N SER A 52 -3.45 24.18 4.92
CA SER A 52 -4.78 24.69 5.18
C SER A 52 -5.83 23.67 4.69
N LEU A 53 -6.34 22.83 5.60
CA LEU A 53 -7.40 21.84 5.36
C LEU A 53 -8.80 22.36 5.72
N ALA A 54 -8.95 23.66 5.96
CA ALA A 54 -10.22 24.24 6.40
C ALA A 54 -11.32 24.02 5.34
N GLY A 55 -12.35 23.25 5.71
CA GLY A 55 -13.55 23.03 4.90
C GLY A 55 -13.51 21.83 3.94
N VAL A 56 -12.52 20.94 4.03
CA VAL A 56 -12.42 19.75 3.17
C VAL A 56 -13.01 18.53 3.89
N GLU A 57 -13.82 17.73 3.17
CA GLU A 57 -14.29 16.40 3.59
C GLU A 57 -13.13 15.53 4.12
N PRO A 58 -13.40 14.51 4.97
CA PRO A 58 -12.37 13.65 5.53
C PRO A 58 -11.45 13.10 4.43
N LEU A 59 -10.15 13.39 4.52
CA LEU A 59 -9.19 12.93 3.52
C LEU A 59 -9.11 11.40 3.52
N GLY A 60 -9.48 10.80 2.39
CA GLY A 60 -9.29 9.39 2.14
C GLY A 60 -7.81 9.03 2.06
N LEU A 61 -7.42 7.96 2.75
CA LEU A 61 -6.03 7.54 2.86
C LEU A 61 -5.76 6.27 2.02
N ILE A 62 -4.75 6.33 1.16
CA ILE A 62 -4.17 5.15 0.50
C ILE A 62 -2.76 4.94 1.06
N ILE A 63 -2.46 3.73 1.51
CA ILE A 63 -1.17 3.41 2.15
C ILE A 63 -0.46 2.33 1.36
N TRP A 64 0.78 2.58 0.94
CA TRP A 64 1.68 1.55 0.41
C TRP A 64 2.75 1.27 1.45
N ALA A 65 2.83 0.03 1.94
CA ALA A 65 3.77 -0.38 2.96
C ALA A 65 4.55 -1.61 2.50
N PHE A 66 5.84 -1.66 2.86
CA PHE A 66 6.73 -2.74 2.45
C PHE A 66 7.35 -3.45 3.65
N SER A 67 7.44 -4.79 3.56
CA SER A 67 8.16 -5.64 4.49
C SER A 67 7.68 -5.39 5.93
N ALA A 68 8.60 -5.23 6.89
CA ALA A 68 8.27 -4.94 8.28
C ALA A 68 7.48 -3.62 8.48
N GLY A 69 7.56 -2.67 7.54
CA GLY A 69 6.74 -1.45 7.57
C GLY A 69 5.23 -1.72 7.51
N CYS A 70 4.82 -2.90 7.03
CA CYS A 70 3.43 -3.34 7.06
C CYS A 70 2.86 -3.43 8.47
N VAL A 71 3.68 -3.69 9.51
CA VAL A 71 3.22 -3.78 10.90
C VAL A 71 2.68 -2.44 11.39
N GLY A 72 3.48 -1.37 11.22
CA GLY A 72 3.08 -0.02 11.60
C GLY A 72 1.92 0.48 10.73
N ALA A 73 1.98 0.21 9.43
CA ALA A 73 0.95 0.61 8.47
C ALA A 73 -0.42 -0.04 8.73
N ALA A 74 -0.47 -1.34 9.03
CA ALA A 74 -1.72 -2.02 9.34
C ALA A 74 -2.38 -1.43 10.60
N THR A 75 -1.58 -1.19 11.65
CA THR A 75 -2.07 -0.59 12.89
C THR A 75 -2.51 0.88 12.67
N LEU A 76 -1.76 1.65 11.86
CA LEU A 76 -2.15 3.00 11.46
C LEU A 76 -3.49 2.99 10.71
N ALA A 77 -3.64 2.09 9.73
CA ALA A 77 -4.84 1.98 8.92
C ALA A 77 -6.07 1.68 9.78
N THR A 78 -5.99 0.70 10.69
CA THR A 78 -7.03 0.39 11.66
C THR A 78 -7.43 1.62 12.49
N HIS A 79 -6.45 2.31 13.07
CA HIS A 79 -6.71 3.49 13.88
C HIS A 79 -7.35 4.61 13.03
N TRP A 80 -6.85 4.83 11.82
CA TRP A 80 -7.34 5.89 10.94
C TRP A 80 -8.79 5.64 10.53
N GLN A 81 -9.09 4.42 10.06
CA GLN A 81 -10.42 3.97 9.67
C GLN A 81 -11.44 4.17 10.80
N ARG A 82 -11.05 3.90 12.05
CA ARG A 82 -11.95 3.99 13.21
C ARG A 82 -12.16 5.40 13.74
N TYR A 83 -11.15 6.27 13.66
CA TYR A 83 -11.13 7.51 14.46
C TYR A 83 -10.77 8.79 13.71
N ARG A 84 -10.36 8.71 12.44
CA ARG A 84 -9.84 9.89 11.71
C ARG A 84 -10.48 10.09 10.35
N GLY A 85 -10.75 9.01 9.61
CA GLY A 85 -11.33 9.09 8.28
C GLY A 85 -11.17 7.79 7.51
N PRO A 86 -11.69 7.72 6.28
CA PRO A 86 -11.67 6.50 5.51
C PRO A 86 -10.24 6.14 5.08
N VAL A 87 -9.87 4.88 5.28
CA VAL A 87 -8.75 4.25 4.58
C VAL A 87 -9.32 3.61 3.31
N LEU A 88 -9.01 4.22 2.17
CA LEU A 88 -9.51 3.77 0.89
C LEU A 88 -8.87 2.43 0.47
N ALA A 89 -7.58 2.25 0.76
CA ALA A 89 -6.87 1.00 0.53
C ALA A 89 -5.55 0.95 1.32
N LEU A 90 -5.19 -0.24 1.81
CA LEU A 90 -3.88 -0.57 2.34
C LEU A 90 -3.22 -1.66 1.47
N PHE A 91 -2.09 -1.31 0.85
CA PHE A 91 -1.26 -2.22 0.09
C PHE A 91 -0.12 -2.73 0.97
N MET A 92 -0.17 -4.01 1.31
CA MET A 92 0.84 -4.71 2.11
C MET A 92 1.79 -5.46 1.18
N VAL A 93 2.87 -4.80 0.79
CA VAL A 93 3.90 -5.37 -0.09
C VAL A 93 4.87 -6.19 0.75
N ASP A 94 4.84 -7.49 0.53
CA ASP A 94 5.65 -8.50 1.21
C ASP A 94 5.61 -8.43 2.74
N GLY A 95 4.44 -8.09 3.28
CA GLY A 95 4.15 -8.04 4.72
C GLY A 95 3.76 -9.40 5.30
N TRP A 96 4.57 -10.44 5.07
CA TRP A 96 4.30 -11.79 5.58
C TRP A 96 4.12 -11.77 7.11
N GLY A 97 3.12 -12.50 7.62
CA GLY A 97 2.88 -12.58 9.05
C GLY A 97 2.12 -11.40 9.68
N VAL A 98 1.79 -10.36 8.92
CA VAL A 98 1.10 -9.17 9.45
C VAL A 98 -0.42 -9.34 9.34
N PRO A 99 -1.20 -9.28 10.45
CA PRO A 99 -2.65 -9.41 10.41
C PRO A 99 -3.32 -8.18 9.78
N ARG A 100 -4.53 -8.37 9.24
CA ARG A 100 -5.37 -7.27 8.77
C ARG A 100 -6.60 -7.04 9.64
N ASP A 101 -7.09 -5.81 9.62
CA ASP A 101 -8.42 -5.48 10.15
C ASP A 101 -9.47 -5.80 9.06
N PRO A 102 -10.58 -6.48 9.40
CA PRO A 102 -11.65 -6.77 8.45
C PRO A 102 -12.34 -5.53 7.89
N ASP A 103 -12.31 -4.39 8.60
CA ASP A 103 -12.98 -3.15 8.20
C ASP A 103 -12.12 -2.28 7.26
N VAL A 104 -10.89 -2.71 6.96
CA VAL A 104 -9.97 -2.03 6.05
C VAL A 104 -9.81 -2.84 4.78
N ILE A 105 -9.95 -2.18 3.63
CA ILE A 105 -9.68 -2.76 2.32
C ILE A 105 -8.17 -3.00 2.21
N VAL A 106 -7.78 -4.26 2.02
CA VAL A 106 -6.37 -4.68 2.00
C VAL A 106 -6.05 -5.45 0.73
N HIS A 107 -4.92 -5.10 0.11
CA HIS A 107 -4.29 -5.84 -0.97
C HIS A 107 -2.91 -6.32 -0.53
N ARG A 108 -2.65 -7.62 -0.60
CA ARG A 108 -1.32 -8.19 -0.36
C ARG A 108 -0.60 -8.38 -1.69
N LEU A 109 0.66 -7.95 -1.74
CA LEU A 109 1.56 -8.27 -2.84
C LEU A 109 2.67 -9.15 -2.28
N SER A 110 2.87 -10.35 -2.84
CA SER A 110 3.90 -11.29 -2.38
C SER A 110 4.97 -11.49 -3.44
N HIS A 111 6.23 -11.65 -3.03
CA HIS A 111 7.35 -11.85 -3.97
C HIS A 111 7.38 -13.26 -4.60
N ASP A 112 6.52 -14.16 -4.13
CA ASP A 112 6.29 -15.47 -4.69
C ASP A 112 4.91 -16.04 -4.29
N ARG A 113 4.56 -17.18 -4.90
CA ARG A 113 3.32 -17.93 -4.62
C ARG A 113 3.26 -18.49 -3.20
N PHE A 114 4.40 -18.94 -2.64
CA PHE A 114 4.45 -19.57 -1.33
C PHE A 114 4.13 -18.59 -0.20
N THR A 115 4.74 -17.42 -0.25
CA THR A 115 4.51 -16.30 0.67
C THR A 115 3.08 -15.82 0.57
N HIS A 116 2.49 -15.81 -0.63
CA HIS A 116 1.08 -15.48 -0.82
C HIS A 116 0.15 -16.48 -0.10
N ASP A 117 0.29 -17.77 -0.43
CA ASP A 117 -0.58 -18.82 0.12
C ASP A 117 -0.49 -18.90 1.65
N THR A 118 0.71 -18.74 2.21
CA THR A 118 0.92 -18.76 3.67
C THR A 118 0.50 -17.46 4.37
N SER A 119 0.55 -16.31 3.69
CA SER A 119 0.00 -15.05 4.21
C SER A 119 -1.52 -15.07 4.32
N GLY A 120 -2.20 -15.79 3.42
CA GLY A 120 -3.67 -15.87 3.38
C GLY A 120 -4.29 -16.42 4.67
N TRP A 121 -3.54 -17.21 5.44
CA TRP A 121 -3.98 -17.72 6.75
C TRP A 121 -4.23 -16.62 7.78
N LEU A 122 -3.59 -15.46 7.62
CA LEU A 122 -3.77 -14.28 8.47
C LEU A 122 -4.73 -13.26 7.81
N GLY A 123 -5.56 -13.76 6.90
CA GLY A 123 -6.50 -13.00 6.11
C GLY A 123 -6.00 -12.76 4.69
N CYS A 124 -6.68 -13.33 3.71
CA CYS A 124 -6.56 -12.96 2.30
C CYS A 124 -7.01 -11.50 2.12
N GLY A 125 -6.37 -10.77 1.21
CA GLY A 125 -6.88 -9.47 0.77
C GLY A 125 -8.08 -9.62 -0.15
N ASP A 126 -8.68 -8.48 -0.52
CA ASP A 126 -9.86 -8.44 -1.38
C ASP A 126 -9.52 -8.83 -2.84
N GLU A 127 -8.37 -8.35 -3.30
CA GLU A 127 -7.66 -8.81 -4.50
C GLU A 127 -6.16 -8.77 -4.18
N ASP A 128 -5.47 -9.88 -4.36
CA ASP A 128 -4.05 -9.98 -4.02
C ASP A 128 -3.19 -10.15 -5.29
N PHE A 129 -1.89 -9.96 -5.14
CA PHE A 129 -0.89 -10.22 -6.17
C PHE A 129 0.18 -11.15 -5.63
N TYR A 130 0.67 -12.03 -6.47
CA TYR A 130 1.89 -12.78 -6.21
C TYR A 130 2.77 -12.83 -7.46
N ALA A 131 4.07 -12.67 -7.28
CA ALA A 131 5.00 -12.71 -8.40
C ALA A 131 5.18 -14.14 -8.92
N GLU A 132 5.15 -14.27 -10.24
CA GLU A 132 5.46 -15.51 -10.94
C GLU A 132 6.15 -15.16 -12.28
N PRO A 133 7.45 -15.51 -12.45
CA PRO A 133 8.29 -16.27 -11.52
C PRO A 133 8.58 -15.52 -10.20
N ALA A 134 8.94 -16.27 -9.17
CA ALA A 134 9.38 -15.72 -7.88
C ALA A 134 10.57 -14.76 -8.05
N VAL A 135 10.57 -13.66 -7.29
CA VAL A 135 11.63 -12.65 -7.31
C VAL A 135 12.23 -12.45 -5.92
N PRO A 136 13.45 -11.89 -5.79
CA PRO A 136 13.96 -11.50 -4.49
C PRO A 136 13.03 -10.52 -3.79
N HIS A 137 12.85 -10.69 -2.47
CA HIS A 137 12.06 -9.81 -1.58
C HIS A 137 12.17 -8.31 -1.92
N LEU A 138 13.40 -7.83 -2.11
CA LEU A 138 13.68 -6.42 -2.36
C LEU A 138 13.30 -5.97 -3.78
N ASP A 139 13.32 -6.85 -4.76
CA ASP A 139 13.05 -6.50 -6.15
C ASP A 139 11.57 -6.19 -6.37
N LEU A 140 10.68 -6.82 -5.59
CA LEU A 140 9.25 -6.48 -5.56
C LEU A 140 8.99 -5.00 -5.24
N TRP A 141 9.82 -4.39 -4.38
CA TRP A 141 9.67 -2.98 -3.99
C TRP A 141 10.55 -2.03 -4.80
N ARG A 142 11.78 -2.45 -5.12
CA ARG A 142 12.77 -1.61 -5.82
C ARG A 142 12.53 -1.52 -7.31
N HIS A 143 11.97 -2.57 -7.92
CA HIS A 143 11.76 -2.63 -9.36
C HIS A 143 10.38 -3.21 -9.69
N PRO A 144 9.28 -2.67 -9.10
CA PRO A 144 7.93 -3.23 -9.25
C PRO A 144 7.46 -3.30 -10.71
N GLN A 145 7.99 -2.44 -11.58
CA GLN A 145 7.73 -2.44 -13.03
C GLN A 145 8.32 -3.64 -13.77
N SER A 146 9.35 -4.29 -13.21
CA SER A 146 9.97 -5.50 -13.79
C SER A 146 9.47 -6.80 -13.16
N VAL A 147 8.63 -6.71 -12.12
CA VAL A 147 8.10 -7.88 -11.42
C VAL A 147 6.72 -8.18 -11.97
N THR A 148 6.64 -9.24 -12.77
CA THR A 148 5.38 -9.77 -13.29
C THR A 148 4.81 -10.82 -12.34
N GLY A 149 3.49 -10.91 -12.28
CA GLY A 149 2.80 -11.91 -11.48
C GLY A 149 1.32 -11.99 -11.82
N HIS A 150 0.58 -12.66 -10.95
CA HIS A 150 -0.83 -12.94 -11.14
C HIS A 150 -1.67 -12.18 -10.11
N ILE A 151 -2.83 -11.70 -10.55
CA ILE A 151 -3.88 -11.21 -9.66
C ILE A 151 -4.64 -12.43 -9.12
N ALA A 152 -4.49 -12.68 -7.82
CA ALA A 152 -5.26 -13.69 -7.11
C ALA A 152 -6.63 -13.11 -6.73
N THR A 153 -7.68 -13.58 -7.42
CA THR A 153 -9.08 -13.30 -7.06
C THR A 153 -9.86 -14.60 -6.92
N THR A 154 -10.90 -14.60 -6.10
CA THR A 154 -11.81 -15.75 -5.99
C THR A 154 -12.79 -15.88 -7.17
N LYS A 155 -12.84 -14.91 -8.09
CA LYS A 155 -13.95 -14.73 -9.03
C LYS A 155 -13.56 -14.63 -10.51
N ARG A 156 -12.28 -14.51 -10.84
CA ARG A 156 -11.80 -14.29 -12.22
C ARG A 156 -10.56 -15.14 -12.53
N PRO A 157 -10.34 -15.49 -13.81
CA PRO A 157 -9.07 -16.05 -14.25
C PRO A 157 -7.92 -15.14 -13.86
N GLU A 158 -6.80 -15.74 -13.47
CA GLU A 158 -5.58 -15.03 -13.05
C GLU A 158 -5.07 -14.13 -14.18
N GLU A 159 -5.28 -12.83 -14.03
CA GLU A 159 -4.75 -11.83 -14.95
C GLU A 159 -3.28 -11.60 -14.63
N GLN A 160 -2.43 -11.64 -15.66
CA GLN A 160 -1.00 -11.36 -15.52
C GLN A 160 -0.75 -9.85 -15.60
N ILE A 161 -0.05 -9.30 -14.62
CA ILE A 161 0.19 -7.86 -14.49
C ILE A 161 1.56 -7.63 -13.83
N THR A 162 2.12 -6.42 -13.97
CA THR A 162 3.28 -6.03 -13.15
C THR A 162 2.86 -5.59 -11.76
N ALA A 163 3.74 -5.71 -10.76
CA ALA A 163 3.47 -5.21 -9.42
C ALA A 163 3.22 -3.68 -9.42
N ALA A 164 3.93 -2.95 -10.28
CA ALA A 164 3.74 -1.51 -10.46
C ALA A 164 2.33 -1.19 -11.01
N ASP A 165 1.92 -1.88 -12.08
CA ASP A 165 0.60 -1.69 -12.66
C ASP A 165 -0.51 -2.06 -11.67
N PHE A 166 -0.33 -3.12 -10.90
CA PHE A 166 -1.27 -3.51 -9.86
C PHE A 166 -1.46 -2.38 -8.82
N LEU A 167 -0.36 -1.88 -8.24
CA LEU A 167 -0.38 -0.78 -7.26
C LEU A 167 -1.06 0.47 -7.84
N CYS A 168 -0.66 0.89 -9.05
CA CYS A 168 -1.19 2.10 -9.68
C CYS A 168 -2.64 1.96 -10.10
N GLN A 169 -3.03 0.88 -10.78
CA GLN A 169 -4.42 0.68 -11.23
C GLN A 169 -5.39 0.63 -10.05
N ARG A 170 -5.08 -0.12 -9.00
CA ARG A 170 -5.95 -0.21 -7.82
C ARG A 170 -6.02 1.12 -7.08
N SER A 171 -4.90 1.80 -6.86
CA SER A 171 -4.90 3.11 -6.22
C SER A 171 -5.74 4.14 -7.00
N ARG A 172 -5.66 4.15 -8.33
CA ARG A 172 -6.49 5.00 -9.19
C ARG A 172 -7.97 4.69 -9.07
N ALA A 173 -8.35 3.41 -9.03
CA ALA A 173 -9.74 3.00 -8.86
C ALA A 173 -10.33 3.56 -7.55
N TYR A 174 -9.59 3.47 -6.44
CA TYR A 174 -10.03 4.02 -5.16
C TYR A 174 -10.11 5.54 -5.14
N LEU A 175 -9.17 6.24 -5.78
CA LEU A 175 -9.25 7.70 -5.95
C LEU A 175 -10.43 8.12 -6.81
N GLY A 176 -10.79 7.32 -7.83
CA GLY A 176 -11.98 7.55 -8.65
C GLY A 176 -13.28 7.39 -7.87
N LEU A 177 -13.39 6.33 -7.06
CA LEU A 177 -14.56 6.07 -6.20
C LEU A 177 -14.73 7.11 -5.09
N ALA A 178 -13.63 7.71 -4.61
CA ALA A 178 -13.70 8.76 -3.59
C ALA A 178 -14.18 10.13 -4.15
N LYS A 179 -14.20 10.31 -5.47
CA LYS A 179 -14.64 11.56 -6.14
C LYS A 179 -16.10 11.54 -6.59
N SER A 180 -16.77 10.39 -6.53
CA SER A 180 -18.17 10.18 -6.93
C SER A 180 -19.12 10.27 -5.75
#